data_AF-A0A838BXD5-F1
#
_entry.id   AF-A0A838BXD5-F1
#
_cell.length_a   1.000
_cell.length_b   1.000
_cell.length_c   1.000
_cell.angle_alpha   90.00
_cell.angle_beta   90.00
_cell.angle_gamma   90.00
#
_symmetry.space_group_name_H-M   'P 1'
#
loop_
_entity.id
_entity.type
_entity.pdbx_description
1 polymer ?
#
loop_
_entity_poly.entity_id
_entity_poly.type
_entity_poly.pdbx_seq_one_letter_code
_entity_poly.pdbx_strand_id
1 'polypeptide(L)'
;MLKARTARRYWQEHLAILGKLRQAGEISQDVYTTAQAAIAAALFDSRQRPSAPRTGAKKVRNLTKTEAAVLIEALAQKVQGPKADNIDRYLLLYARLAPRLGFRPCEGVGIQIAGATLLVPCAKNSNGRAGRATRGIDLRDAEAGFLHLVAEFISVQRSLIEAKGGFDTFYHVARQRLARLSIRVIERRVCPYSFRHVAMATWKAAGYDAATIALLAGHSSKVTAGKHYAGRSKGWTADCAFVAPAEVPAIVADEAAMPTNTESPVEATPTNEVHAPMPSLGSTSEPNNPTAEEAERSTAWDIFFEAFLLPTPPQTPKGNALRGLRHGPAHPMSSSLDFDLMGIPAHADLREPDAADILEEDAGLGMSF
;
A
#
# COMPACT_ATOMS: atom_id res chain seq x y z
N MET A 1 -27.62 3.63 19.23
CA MET A 1 -27.60 3.43 17.76
C MET A 1 -26.42 2.54 17.38
N LEU A 2 -26.62 1.49 16.59
CA LEU A 2 -25.59 0.47 16.31
C LEU A 2 -24.65 0.91 15.17
N LYS A 3 -23.34 0.94 15.43
CA LYS A 3 -22.33 1.15 14.37
C LYS A 3 -22.41 0.02 13.35
N ALA A 4 -22.24 0.31 12.06
CA ALA A 4 -22.35 -0.69 10.98
C ALA A 4 -21.39 -1.90 11.11
N ARG A 5 -20.25 -1.74 11.81
CA ARG A 5 -19.35 -2.85 12.17
C ARG A 5 -19.97 -3.73 13.25
N THR A 6 -20.49 -3.13 14.31
CA THR A 6 -21.16 -3.84 15.41
C THR A 6 -22.37 -4.61 14.89
N ALA A 7 -23.19 -4.00 14.04
CA ALA A 7 -24.32 -4.67 13.40
C ALA A 7 -23.90 -5.88 12.54
N ARG A 8 -22.80 -5.78 11.78
CA ARG A 8 -22.25 -6.93 11.03
C ARG A 8 -21.71 -8.02 11.92
N ARG A 9 -21.05 -7.67 13.02
CA ARG A 9 -20.54 -8.62 14.00
C ARG A 9 -21.70 -9.38 14.64
N TYR A 10 -22.71 -8.67 15.15
CA TYR A 10 -23.90 -9.27 15.75
C TYR A 10 -24.65 -10.15 14.76
N TRP A 11 -24.78 -9.71 13.51
CA TRP A 11 -25.33 -10.54 12.43
C TRP A 11 -24.60 -11.87 12.29
N GLN A 12 -23.27 -11.87 12.20
CA GLN A 12 -22.48 -13.09 12.08
C GLN A 12 -22.59 -13.98 13.32
N GLU A 13 -22.56 -13.39 14.52
CA GLU A 13 -22.72 -14.12 15.78
C GLU A 13 -24.11 -14.80 15.84
N HIS A 14 -25.17 -14.10 15.45
CA HIS A 14 -26.53 -14.68 15.45
C HIS A 14 -26.71 -15.75 14.37
N LEU A 15 -26.16 -15.56 13.17
CA LEU A 15 -26.17 -16.59 12.13
C LEU A 15 -25.43 -17.85 12.57
N ALA A 16 -24.31 -17.70 13.28
CA ALA A 16 -23.59 -18.85 13.83
C ALA A 16 -24.42 -19.60 14.87
N ILE A 17 -25.16 -18.90 15.72
CA ILE A 17 -26.09 -19.50 16.70
C ILE A 17 -27.24 -20.23 15.98
N LEU A 18 -27.92 -19.56 15.05
CA LEU A 18 -29.01 -20.17 14.27
C LEU A 18 -28.54 -21.41 13.48
N GLY A 19 -27.33 -21.37 12.93
CA GLY A 19 -26.74 -22.51 12.23
C GLY A 19 -26.54 -23.72 13.16
N LYS A 20 -26.08 -23.50 14.39
CA LYS A 20 -25.94 -24.56 15.40
C LYS A 20 -27.28 -25.15 15.82
N LEU A 21 -28.28 -24.30 16.11
CA LEU A 21 -29.63 -24.74 16.48
C LEU A 21 -30.28 -25.57 15.37
N ARG A 22 -30.11 -25.15 14.11
CA ARG A 22 -30.60 -25.91 12.96
C ARG A 22 -29.90 -27.26 12.82
N GLN A 23 -28.57 -27.30 12.96
CA GLN A 23 -27.80 -28.56 12.89
C GLN A 23 -28.18 -29.55 14.00
N ALA A 24 -28.53 -29.04 15.18
CA ALA A 24 -29.04 -29.85 16.29
C ALA A 24 -30.50 -30.31 16.10
N GLY A 25 -31.19 -29.85 15.06
CA GLY A 25 -32.61 -30.15 14.83
C GLY A 25 -33.57 -29.41 15.77
N GLU A 26 -33.08 -28.44 16.54
CA GLU A 26 -33.90 -27.67 17.50
C GLU A 26 -34.82 -26.66 16.80
N ILE A 27 -34.47 -26.24 15.59
CA ILE A 27 -35.29 -25.35 14.76
C ILE A 27 -35.41 -25.90 13.33
N SER A 28 -36.58 -25.66 12.73
CA SER A 28 -36.82 -26.00 11.32
C SER A 28 -36.12 -25.03 10.36
N GLN A 29 -36.01 -25.41 9.08
CA GLN A 29 -35.48 -24.54 8.04
C GLN A 29 -36.28 -23.24 7.87
N ASP A 30 -37.60 -23.31 8.07
CA ASP A 30 -38.50 -22.16 7.95
C ASP A 30 -38.28 -21.15 9.10
N VAL A 31 -38.14 -21.65 10.34
CA VAL A 31 -37.80 -20.83 11.51
C VAL A 31 -36.42 -20.20 11.33
N TYR A 32 -35.43 -20.93 10.82
CA TYR A 32 -34.10 -20.40 10.51
C TYR A 32 -34.17 -19.22 9.55
N THR A 33 -34.93 -19.36 8.45
CA THR A 33 -35.04 -18.33 7.40
C THR A 33 -35.79 -17.10 7.91
N THR A 34 -36.86 -17.31 8.68
CA THR A 34 -37.65 -16.24 9.31
C THR A 34 -36.82 -15.46 10.34
N ALA A 35 -36.10 -16.16 11.22
CA ALA A 35 -35.21 -15.54 12.20
C ALA A 35 -34.08 -14.75 11.53
N GLN A 36 -33.49 -15.29 10.46
CA GLN A 36 -32.49 -14.61 9.66
C GLN A 36 -33.04 -13.28 9.10
N ALA A 37 -34.24 -13.28 8.51
CA ALA A 37 -34.88 -12.06 7.99
C ALA A 37 -35.16 -11.04 9.11
N ALA A 38 -35.70 -11.48 10.24
CA ALA A 38 -36.03 -10.60 11.37
C ALA A 38 -34.78 -9.92 11.98
N ILE A 39 -33.69 -10.67 12.14
CA ILE A 39 -32.42 -10.13 12.66
C ILE A 39 -31.82 -9.15 11.64
N ALA A 40 -31.95 -9.42 10.34
CA ALA A 40 -31.49 -8.50 9.29
C ALA A 40 -32.27 -7.19 9.36
N ALA A 41 -33.61 -7.24 9.42
CA ALA A 41 -34.42 -6.04 9.59
C ALA A 41 -34.00 -5.25 10.84
N ALA A 42 -33.90 -5.90 12.00
CA ALA A 42 -33.52 -5.23 13.25
C ALA A 42 -32.13 -4.57 13.20
N LEU A 43 -31.12 -5.25 12.65
CA LEU A 43 -29.72 -4.78 12.62
C LEU A 43 -29.40 -3.85 11.45
N PHE A 44 -30.20 -3.86 10.37
CA PHE A 44 -29.90 -3.16 9.12
C PHE A 44 -30.88 -2.02 8.82
N ASP A 45 -32.16 -2.11 9.22
CA ASP A 45 -33.12 -1.01 9.01
C ASP A 45 -32.85 0.17 9.94
N SER A 46 -32.23 -0.09 11.09
CA SER A 46 -31.75 0.94 12.02
C SER A 46 -30.47 1.65 11.56
N ARG A 47 -29.95 1.35 10.36
CA ARG A 47 -28.74 1.99 9.83
C ARG A 47 -29.08 3.29 9.13
N GLN A 48 -28.82 4.40 9.80
CA GLN A 48 -28.52 5.61 9.06
C GLN A 48 -27.18 5.43 8.34
N ARG A 49 -27.17 5.69 7.03
CA ARG A 49 -25.90 5.96 6.33
C ARG A 49 -25.26 7.13 7.09
N PRO A 50 -23.99 7.02 7.53
CA PRO A 50 -23.33 8.17 8.12
C PRO A 50 -23.46 9.36 7.17
N SER A 51 -24.01 10.46 7.67
CA SER A 51 -24.28 11.68 6.90
C SER A 51 -23.00 12.27 6.31
N ALA A 52 -21.87 12.06 7.00
CA ALA A 52 -20.54 12.41 6.52
C ALA A 52 -19.88 11.24 5.78
N PRO A 53 -19.23 11.49 4.63
CA PRO A 53 -18.47 10.48 3.90
C PRO A 53 -17.37 9.88 4.79
N ARG A 54 -17.30 8.54 4.84
CA ARG A 54 -16.31 7.81 5.65
C ARG A 54 -14.89 8.28 5.32
N THR A 55 -14.03 8.36 6.33
CA THR A 55 -12.60 8.74 6.24
C THR A 55 -11.79 7.97 5.18
N GLY A 56 -12.27 6.79 4.75
CA GLY A 56 -11.71 6.03 3.62
C GLY A 56 -11.88 6.69 2.25
N ALA A 57 -12.86 7.57 2.07
CA ALA A 57 -13.07 8.33 0.83
C ALA A 57 -12.00 9.42 0.65
N LYS A 58 -11.45 9.96 1.74
CA LYS A 58 -10.38 10.96 1.72
C LYS A 58 -8.99 10.37 1.43
N LYS A 59 -8.86 9.04 1.34
CA LYS A 59 -7.56 8.41 1.07
C LYS A 59 -7.19 8.59 -0.39
N VAL A 60 -6.00 9.12 -0.64
CA VAL A 60 -5.44 9.22 -1.99
C VAL A 60 -5.30 7.83 -2.62
N ARG A 61 -5.87 7.65 -3.82
CA ARG A 61 -5.72 6.43 -4.64
C ARG A 61 -4.94 6.67 -5.93
N ASN A 62 -4.66 7.92 -6.24
CA ASN A 62 -4.02 8.42 -7.45
C ASN A 62 -2.86 9.35 -7.06
N LEU A 63 -1.90 8.83 -6.30
CA LEU A 63 -0.70 9.58 -5.93
C LEU A 63 0.18 9.70 -7.17
N THR A 64 0.42 10.92 -7.64
CA THR A 64 1.23 11.16 -8.84
C THR A 64 2.71 10.89 -8.56
N LYS A 65 3.52 10.71 -9.62
CA LYS A 65 4.97 10.50 -9.50
C LYS A 65 5.63 11.71 -8.83
N THR A 66 5.23 12.93 -9.20
CA THR A 66 5.72 14.18 -8.63
C THR A 66 5.38 14.32 -7.14
N GLU A 67 4.13 14.07 -6.76
CA GLU A 67 3.72 14.11 -5.35
C GLU A 67 4.47 13.07 -4.51
N ALA A 68 4.67 11.86 -5.04
CA ALA A 68 5.45 10.83 -4.37
C ALA A 68 6.92 11.22 -4.25
N ALA A 69 7.52 11.85 -5.27
CA ALA A 69 8.89 12.34 -5.22
C ALA A 69 9.09 13.40 -4.13
N VAL A 70 8.18 14.39 -4.04
CA VAL A 70 8.20 15.40 -2.96
C VAL A 70 8.09 14.74 -1.58
N LEU A 71 7.21 13.75 -1.43
CA LEU A 71 7.05 13.02 -0.18
C LEU A 71 8.27 12.16 0.19
N ILE A 72 8.89 11.52 -0.80
CA ILE A 72 10.12 10.72 -0.63
C ILE A 72 11.28 11.62 -0.22
N GLU A 73 11.42 12.79 -0.85
CA GLU A 73 12.45 13.78 -0.52
C GLU A 73 12.28 14.28 0.91
N ALA A 74 11.05 14.65 1.30
CA ALA A 74 10.76 15.06 2.68
C ALA A 74 11.05 13.95 3.70
N LEU A 75 10.81 12.67 3.35
CA LEU A 75 11.19 11.53 4.18
C LEU A 75 12.70 11.34 4.27
N ALA A 76 13.43 11.53 3.17
CA ALA A 76 14.90 11.45 3.13
C ALA A 76 15.53 12.51 4.03
N GLN A 77 15.06 13.75 3.94
CA GLN A 77 15.49 14.84 4.83
C GLN A 77 15.22 14.53 6.30
N LYS A 78 14.05 13.93 6.62
CA LYS A 78 13.75 13.49 8.00
C LYS A 78 14.71 12.42 8.50
N VAL A 79 15.08 11.45 7.65
CA VAL A 79 16.01 10.38 7.99
C VAL A 79 17.44 10.89 8.22
N GLN A 80 17.82 11.99 7.57
CA GLN A 80 19.11 12.67 7.79
C GLN A 80 19.11 13.60 9.01
N GLY A 81 17.93 13.97 9.52
CA GLY A 81 17.78 14.91 10.61
C GLY A 81 18.18 14.33 11.98
N PRO A 82 18.50 15.19 12.97
CA PRO A 82 18.93 14.77 14.31
C PRO A 82 17.86 14.03 15.12
N LYS A 83 16.59 14.13 14.71
CA LYS A 83 15.44 13.45 15.33
C LYS A 83 14.97 12.23 14.53
N ALA A 84 15.77 11.75 13.57
CA ALA A 84 15.44 10.59 12.78
C ALA A 84 15.25 9.35 13.66
N ASP A 85 14.24 8.53 13.34
CA ASP A 85 14.05 7.23 13.96
C ASP A 85 13.77 6.15 12.90
N ASN A 86 13.66 4.90 13.34
CA ASN A 86 13.38 3.78 12.44
C ASN A 86 12.00 3.85 11.77
N ILE A 87 11.03 4.61 12.31
CA ILE A 87 9.72 4.79 11.66
C ILE A 87 9.88 5.67 10.42
N ASP A 88 10.67 6.74 10.50
CA ASP A 88 10.96 7.59 9.33
C ASP A 88 11.72 6.80 8.26
N ARG A 89 12.70 5.99 8.68
CA ARG A 89 13.46 5.09 7.80
C ARG A 89 12.56 4.04 7.13
N TYR A 90 11.67 3.42 7.90
CA TYR A 90 10.66 2.49 7.36
C TYR A 90 9.76 3.16 6.32
N LEU A 91 9.28 4.37 6.60
CA LEU A 91 8.40 5.09 5.68
C LEU A 91 9.10 5.46 4.38
N LEU A 92 10.37 5.89 4.45
CA LEU A 92 11.19 6.16 3.26
C LEU A 92 11.35 4.91 2.39
N LEU A 93 11.78 3.80 3.00
CA LEU A 93 11.95 2.51 2.31
C LEU A 93 10.63 2.02 1.71
N TYR A 94 9.54 2.09 2.48
CA TYR A 94 8.22 1.69 2.01
C TYR A 94 7.76 2.55 0.81
N ALA A 95 7.95 3.87 0.87
CA ALA A 95 7.56 4.78 -0.22
C ALA A 95 8.37 4.54 -1.51
N ARG A 96 9.64 4.10 -1.40
CA ARG A 96 10.50 3.75 -2.54
C ARG A 96 10.19 2.37 -3.13
N LEU A 97 9.79 1.41 -2.30
CA LEU A 97 9.60 0.01 -2.69
C LEU A 97 8.16 -0.34 -3.08
N ALA A 98 7.18 0.09 -2.29
CA ALA A 98 5.78 -0.34 -2.44
C ALA A 98 5.14 0.02 -3.79
N PRO A 99 5.44 1.17 -4.43
CA PRO A 99 4.95 1.50 -5.78
C PRO A 99 5.45 0.55 -6.88
N ARG A 100 6.57 -0.13 -6.65
CA ARG A 100 7.18 -1.08 -7.59
C ARG A 100 6.71 -2.50 -7.32
N LEU A 101 6.75 -2.91 -6.05
CA LEU A 101 6.48 -4.28 -5.61
C LEU A 101 5.00 -4.56 -5.28
N GLY A 102 4.21 -3.52 -5.04
CA GLY A 102 2.76 -3.62 -4.83
C GLY A 102 2.30 -4.42 -3.61
N PHE A 103 3.16 -4.72 -2.64
CA PHE A 103 2.77 -5.43 -1.42
C PHE A 103 1.92 -4.58 -0.46
N ARG A 104 1.10 -5.23 0.37
CA ARG A 104 0.40 -4.54 1.47
C ARG A 104 1.35 -4.37 2.65
N PRO A 105 1.13 -3.36 3.50
CA PRO A 105 1.98 -3.15 4.68
C PRO A 105 2.21 -4.40 5.55
N CYS A 106 1.14 -5.16 5.83
CA CYS A 106 1.23 -6.39 6.61
C CYS A 106 1.89 -7.55 5.87
N GLU A 107 1.92 -7.53 4.53
CA GLU A 107 2.64 -8.54 3.75
C GLU A 107 4.16 -8.35 3.87
N GLY A 108 4.62 -7.14 4.23
CA GLY A 108 6.03 -6.84 4.48
C GLY A 108 6.67 -7.74 5.54
N VAL A 109 5.91 -8.08 6.59
CA VAL A 109 6.40 -8.78 7.80
C VAL A 109 7.05 -10.13 7.48
N GLY A 110 6.57 -10.83 6.46
CA GLY A 110 7.07 -12.13 6.06
C GLY A 110 7.82 -12.13 4.73
N ILE A 111 8.25 -10.98 4.23
CA ILE A 111 9.05 -10.92 3.00
C ILE A 111 10.39 -11.62 3.21
N GLN A 112 10.77 -12.43 2.23
CA GLN A 112 12.03 -13.16 2.21
C GLN A 112 12.66 -13.08 0.81
N ILE A 113 13.99 -13.11 0.76
CA ILE A 113 14.74 -13.24 -0.49
C ILE A 113 15.19 -14.69 -0.60
N ALA A 114 14.85 -15.36 -1.70
CA ALA A 114 15.25 -16.72 -2.02
C ALA A 114 15.89 -16.75 -3.42
N GLY A 115 17.22 -16.79 -3.49
CA GLY A 115 17.95 -16.59 -4.75
C GLY A 115 17.62 -15.23 -5.37
N ALA A 116 17.21 -15.23 -6.63
CA ALA A 116 16.78 -14.04 -7.37
C ALA A 116 15.26 -13.78 -7.26
N THR A 117 14.58 -14.30 -6.25
CA THR A 117 13.13 -14.13 -6.09
C THR A 117 12.80 -13.53 -4.73
N LEU A 118 11.94 -12.51 -4.73
CA LEU A 118 11.32 -11.99 -3.52
C LEU A 118 10.04 -12.77 -3.23
N LEU A 119 10.03 -13.51 -2.14
CA LEU A 119 8.85 -14.22 -1.65
C LEU A 119 8.05 -13.27 -0.75
N VAL A 120 6.83 -12.97 -1.16
CA VAL A 120 5.91 -12.08 -0.42
C VAL A 120 4.70 -12.88 0.05
N PRO A 121 4.39 -12.92 1.36
CA PRO A 121 3.18 -13.59 1.84
C PRO A 121 1.92 -12.87 1.33
N CYS A 122 0.87 -13.65 1.08
CA CYS A 122 -0.41 -13.12 0.63
C CYS A 122 -1.33 -12.92 1.84
N ALA A 123 -1.61 -11.68 2.22
CA ALA A 123 -2.38 -11.38 3.44
C ALA A 123 -3.85 -11.85 3.41
N LYS A 124 -4.36 -12.33 2.27
CA LYS A 124 -5.71 -12.94 2.18
C LYS A 124 -5.71 -14.45 2.39
N ASN A 125 -4.55 -15.07 2.59
CA ASN A 125 -4.45 -16.51 2.77
C ASN A 125 -5.15 -16.98 4.05
N SER A 126 -5.07 -16.18 5.12
CA SER A 126 -5.68 -16.49 6.42
C SER A 126 -7.20 -16.74 6.36
N ASN A 127 -7.88 -16.27 5.31
CA ASN A 127 -9.34 -16.34 5.18
C ASN A 127 -9.76 -17.12 3.92
N GLY A 128 -8.88 -17.92 3.33
CA GLY A 128 -9.14 -18.69 2.10
C GLY A 128 -9.37 -17.84 0.84
N ARG A 129 -8.98 -16.55 0.86
CA ARG A 129 -9.23 -15.59 -0.23
C ARG A 129 -7.96 -15.23 -1.02
N ALA A 130 -6.83 -15.87 -0.72
CA ALA A 130 -5.65 -15.78 -1.56
C ALA A 130 -5.59 -17.01 -2.47
N GLY A 131 -5.09 -16.84 -3.69
CA GLY A 131 -4.85 -17.98 -4.58
C GLY A 131 -3.60 -18.79 -4.20
N ARG A 132 -2.85 -18.36 -3.17
CA ARG A 132 -1.59 -18.97 -2.69
C ARG A 132 -1.17 -18.38 -1.35
N ALA A 133 -0.34 -19.10 -0.61
CA ALA A 133 0.26 -18.61 0.64
C ALA A 133 1.29 -17.50 0.41
N THR A 134 2.13 -17.65 -0.60
CA THR A 134 3.22 -16.72 -0.97
C THR A 134 3.22 -16.48 -2.48
N ARG A 135 3.64 -15.29 -2.91
CA ARG A 135 3.89 -14.97 -4.32
C ARG A 135 5.35 -14.61 -4.52
N GLY A 136 5.93 -15.08 -5.63
CA GLY A 136 7.27 -14.71 -6.06
C GLY A 136 7.25 -13.48 -6.95
N ILE A 137 8.16 -12.56 -6.71
CA ILE A 137 8.49 -11.46 -7.60
C ILE A 137 9.92 -11.72 -8.08
N ASP A 138 10.12 -11.72 -9.40
CA ASP A 138 11.45 -11.89 -9.98
C ASP A 138 12.30 -10.65 -9.73
N LEU A 139 13.53 -10.86 -9.26
CA LEU A 139 14.53 -9.84 -8.99
C LEU A 139 15.81 -10.05 -9.82
N ARG A 140 15.81 -10.94 -10.83
CA ARG A 140 17.00 -11.23 -11.65
C ARG A 140 17.59 -9.97 -12.30
N ASP A 141 16.73 -9.10 -12.82
CA ASP A 141 17.13 -7.87 -13.48
C ASP A 141 17.19 -6.67 -12.51
N ALA A 142 17.14 -6.94 -11.20
CA ALA A 142 17.12 -5.88 -10.21
C ALA A 142 18.51 -5.32 -9.94
N GLU A 143 18.63 -3.98 -10.00
CA GLU A 143 19.84 -3.28 -9.62
C GLU A 143 20.27 -3.58 -8.18
N ALA A 144 21.58 -3.63 -7.93
CA ALA A 144 22.14 -3.91 -6.60
C ALA A 144 21.64 -2.92 -5.53
N GLY A 145 21.47 -1.65 -5.89
CA GLY A 145 20.90 -0.63 -5.00
C GLY A 145 19.47 -0.95 -4.60
N PHE A 146 18.65 -1.46 -5.52
CA PHE A 146 17.28 -1.89 -5.20
C PHE A 146 17.27 -3.08 -4.24
N LEU A 147 18.14 -4.07 -4.45
CA LEU A 147 18.29 -5.23 -3.56
C LEU A 147 18.71 -4.80 -2.15
N HIS A 148 19.61 -3.82 -2.04
CA HIS A 148 20.00 -3.25 -0.75
C HIS A 148 18.81 -2.61 -0.03
N LEU A 149 17.99 -1.82 -0.73
CA LEU A 149 16.78 -1.22 -0.15
C LEU A 149 15.79 -2.29 0.35
N VAL A 150 15.62 -3.39 -0.39
CA VAL A 150 14.76 -4.51 0.04
C VAL A 150 15.30 -5.16 1.31
N ALA A 151 16.60 -5.49 1.36
CA ALA A 151 17.22 -6.08 2.53
C ALA A 151 17.13 -5.16 3.76
N GLU A 152 17.37 -3.86 3.55
CA GLU A 152 17.26 -2.84 4.58
C GLU A 152 15.82 -2.71 5.10
N PHE A 153 14.82 -2.72 4.20
CA PHE A 153 13.40 -2.69 4.56
C PHE A 153 13.03 -3.85 5.48
N ILE A 154 13.44 -5.07 5.13
CA ILE A 154 13.18 -6.27 5.94
C ILE A 154 13.81 -6.12 7.34
N SER A 155 15.06 -5.64 7.41
CA SER A 155 15.78 -5.42 8.67
C SER A 155 15.10 -4.38 9.56
N VAL A 156 14.82 -3.19 9.01
CA VAL A 156 14.18 -2.08 9.74
C VAL A 156 12.78 -2.48 10.23
N GLN A 157 11.99 -3.17 9.39
CA GLN A 157 10.66 -3.60 9.78
C GLN A 157 10.71 -4.61 10.93
N ARG A 158 11.61 -5.60 10.88
CA ARG A 158 11.79 -6.57 11.96
C ARG A 158 12.16 -5.89 13.28
N SER A 159 13.13 -4.96 13.24
CA SER A 159 13.55 -4.17 14.41
C SER A 159 12.38 -3.37 15.01
N LEU A 160 11.54 -2.77 14.17
CA LEU A 160 10.36 -2.02 14.63
C LEU A 160 9.29 -2.92 15.28
N ILE A 161 9.05 -4.10 14.72
CA ILE A 161 8.10 -5.07 15.28
C ILE A 161 8.54 -5.49 16.68
N GLU A 162 9.82 -5.84 16.84
CA GLU A 162 10.40 -6.22 18.13
C GLU A 162 10.32 -5.06 19.13
N ALA A 163 10.81 -3.87 18.74
CA ALA A 163 10.86 -2.71 19.63
C ALA A 163 9.49 -2.14 20.03
N LYS A 164 8.43 -2.39 19.25
CA LYS A 164 7.07 -1.87 19.51
C LYS A 164 6.08 -2.94 19.94
N GLY A 165 6.53 -4.19 20.11
CA GLY A 165 5.68 -5.30 20.57
C GLY A 165 4.63 -5.75 19.55
N GLY A 166 4.92 -5.61 18.25
CA GLY A 166 4.04 -6.11 17.18
C GLY A 166 3.88 -5.18 15.98
N PHE A 167 3.38 -5.74 14.87
CA PHE A 167 3.16 -5.02 13.63
C PHE A 167 2.13 -3.89 13.78
N ASP A 168 0.97 -4.19 14.38
CA ASP A 168 -0.14 -3.24 14.50
C ASP A 168 0.28 -1.96 15.25
N THR A 169 1.08 -2.11 16.32
CA THR A 169 1.55 -0.99 17.15
C THR A 169 2.42 -0.02 16.38
N PHE A 170 3.52 -0.49 15.75
CA PHE A 170 4.39 0.41 14.99
C PHE A 170 3.71 0.93 13.72
N TYR A 171 2.92 0.08 13.05
CA TYR A 171 2.24 0.45 11.82
C TYR A 171 1.20 1.56 12.05
N HIS A 172 0.52 1.56 13.20
CA HIS A 172 -0.36 2.64 13.61
C HIS A 172 0.39 3.99 13.69
N VAL A 173 1.58 4.00 14.30
CA VAL A 173 2.41 5.21 14.38
C VAL A 173 2.89 5.65 13.00
N ALA A 174 3.39 4.70 12.19
CA ALA A 174 3.88 4.96 10.84
C ALA A 174 2.78 5.56 9.94
N ARG A 175 1.55 5.00 9.95
CA ARG A 175 0.44 5.51 9.13
C ARG A 175 0.04 6.94 9.52
N GLN A 176 0.03 7.27 10.81
CA GLN A 176 -0.32 8.61 11.28
C GLN A 176 0.75 9.61 10.87
N ARG A 177 2.02 9.25 11.05
CA ARG A 177 3.15 10.10 10.70
C ARG A 177 3.19 10.38 9.19
N LEU A 178 3.01 9.36 8.36
CA LEU A 178 2.89 9.53 6.91
C LEU A 178 1.76 10.47 6.53
N ALA A 179 0.59 10.33 7.15
CA ALA A 179 -0.57 11.16 6.85
C ALA A 179 -0.33 12.64 7.19
N ARG A 180 0.31 12.92 8.35
CA ARG A 180 0.66 14.28 8.78
C ARG A 180 1.71 14.89 7.84
N LEU A 181 2.75 14.13 7.51
CA LEU A 181 3.79 14.59 6.61
C LEU A 181 3.21 14.90 5.23
N SER A 182 2.41 14.00 4.66
CA SER A 182 1.85 14.19 3.33
C SER A 182 0.89 15.37 3.24
N ILE A 183 0.07 15.62 4.28
CA ILE A 183 -0.77 16.83 4.33
C ILE A 183 0.10 18.08 4.32
N ARG A 184 1.24 18.06 5.02
CA ARG A 184 2.15 19.21 5.07
C ARG A 184 2.87 19.48 3.74
N VAL A 185 3.34 18.44 3.06
CA VAL A 185 4.24 18.64 1.90
C VAL A 185 3.54 18.57 0.54
N ILE A 186 2.36 17.96 0.46
CA ILE A 186 1.59 17.84 -0.79
C ILE A 186 0.09 18.08 -0.59
N GLU A 187 -0.35 18.62 0.55
CA GLU A 187 -1.75 19.00 0.84
C GLU A 187 -2.78 17.87 0.71
N ARG A 188 -2.32 16.62 0.74
CA ARG A 188 -3.17 15.44 0.54
C ARG A 188 -2.85 14.36 1.55
N ARG A 189 -3.88 13.64 1.98
CA ARG A 189 -3.73 12.55 2.95
C ARG A 189 -3.33 11.24 2.27
N VAL A 190 -2.03 10.95 2.28
CA VAL A 190 -1.45 9.70 1.81
C VAL A 190 -1.47 8.68 2.95
N CYS A 191 -1.67 7.42 2.59
CA CYS A 191 -1.49 6.30 3.50
C CYS A 191 -0.64 5.22 2.82
N PRO A 192 -0.12 4.23 3.57
CA PRO A 192 0.72 3.18 2.96
C PRO A 192 0.00 2.41 1.84
N TYR A 193 -1.33 2.32 1.91
CA TYR A 193 -2.15 1.67 0.87
C TYR A 193 -2.24 2.48 -0.45
N SER A 194 -1.95 3.79 -0.41
CA SER A 194 -1.90 4.65 -1.60
C SER A 194 -0.81 4.19 -2.57
N PHE A 195 0.37 3.80 -2.05
CA PHE A 195 1.46 3.27 -2.87
C PHE A 195 1.13 1.94 -3.53
N ARG A 196 0.36 1.08 -2.85
CA ARG A 196 -0.16 -0.14 -3.49
C ARG A 196 -1.11 0.19 -4.64
N HIS A 197 -1.99 1.18 -4.49
CA HIS A 197 -2.86 1.61 -5.60
C HIS A 197 -2.05 2.09 -6.81
N VAL A 198 -0.97 2.83 -6.56
CA VAL A 198 -0.02 3.25 -7.59
C VAL A 198 0.58 2.04 -8.29
N ALA A 199 1.13 1.06 -7.56
CA ALA A 199 1.74 -0.13 -8.16
C ALA A 199 0.80 -0.86 -9.14
N MET A 200 -0.45 -1.09 -8.72
CA MET A 200 -1.46 -1.74 -9.57
C MET A 200 -1.76 -0.91 -10.82
N ALA A 201 -1.81 0.41 -10.70
CA ALA A 201 -2.05 1.30 -11.83
C ALA A 201 -0.83 1.38 -12.77
N THR A 202 0.39 1.34 -12.21
CA THR A 202 1.65 1.28 -12.95
C THR A 202 1.75 -0.02 -13.75
N TRP A 203 1.38 -1.17 -13.17
CA TRP A 203 1.33 -2.44 -13.91
C TRP A 203 0.31 -2.40 -15.05
N LYS A 204 -0.87 -1.79 -14.83
CA LYS A 204 -1.83 -1.53 -15.92
C LYS A 204 -1.23 -0.63 -17.01
N ALA A 205 -0.47 0.40 -16.62
CA ALA A 205 0.20 1.32 -17.54
C ALA A 205 1.24 0.61 -18.41
N ALA A 206 1.97 -0.33 -17.81
CA ALA A 206 2.93 -1.23 -18.46
C ALA A 206 2.29 -2.34 -19.30
N GLY A 207 0.95 -2.39 -19.41
CA GLY A 207 0.26 -3.34 -20.27
C GLY A 207 0.05 -4.73 -19.66
N TYR A 208 0.28 -4.91 -18.36
CA TYR A 208 0.02 -6.18 -17.70
C TYR A 208 -1.48 -6.48 -17.70
N ASP A 209 -1.83 -7.72 -18.01
CA ASP A 209 -3.22 -8.16 -18.00
C ASP A 209 -3.75 -8.31 -16.57
N ALA A 210 -5.08 -8.46 -16.45
CA ALA A 210 -5.74 -8.56 -15.14
C ALA A 210 -5.30 -9.81 -14.35
N ALA A 211 -4.93 -10.89 -15.04
CA ALA A 211 -4.45 -12.13 -14.41
C ALA A 211 -3.07 -11.95 -13.79
N THR A 212 -2.14 -11.35 -14.53
CA THR A 212 -0.78 -11.02 -14.07
C THR A 212 -0.81 -10.03 -12.92
N ILE A 213 -1.66 -8.99 -13.00
CA ILE A 213 -1.86 -8.05 -11.89
C ILE A 213 -2.42 -8.78 -10.67
N ALA A 214 -3.40 -9.67 -10.83
CA ALA A 214 -3.95 -10.43 -9.72
C ALA A 214 -2.89 -11.34 -9.06
N LEU A 215 -2.05 -11.98 -9.87
CA LEU A 215 -0.90 -12.78 -9.45
C LEU A 215 0.09 -11.95 -8.62
N LEU A 216 0.59 -10.84 -9.17
CA LEU A 216 1.51 -9.91 -8.49
C LEU A 216 0.90 -9.26 -7.26
N ALA A 217 -0.42 -9.08 -7.23
CA ALA A 217 -1.14 -8.53 -6.08
C ALA A 217 -1.46 -9.57 -5.00
N GLY A 218 -1.25 -10.87 -5.24
CA GLY A 218 -1.63 -11.95 -4.32
C GLY A 218 -3.15 -12.10 -4.19
N HIS A 219 -3.89 -11.96 -5.29
CA HIS A 219 -5.34 -12.11 -5.34
C HIS A 219 -5.74 -13.50 -5.88
N SER A 220 -6.84 -14.07 -5.38
CA SER A 220 -7.45 -15.27 -5.99
C SER A 220 -8.32 -14.96 -7.21
N SER A 221 -8.88 -13.75 -7.29
CA SER A 221 -9.86 -13.37 -8.32
C SER A 221 -9.39 -12.19 -9.18
N LYS A 222 -9.52 -12.37 -10.50
CA LYS A 222 -9.28 -11.35 -11.54
C LYS A 222 -10.24 -10.16 -11.40
N VAL A 223 -11.50 -10.41 -11.01
CA VAL A 223 -12.57 -9.39 -10.90
C VAL A 223 -12.15 -8.27 -9.94
N THR A 224 -11.52 -8.63 -8.82
CA THR A 224 -11.10 -7.66 -7.81
C THR A 224 -9.97 -6.76 -8.32
N ALA A 225 -9.09 -7.29 -9.19
CA ALA A 225 -7.98 -6.55 -9.76
C ALA A 225 -8.43 -5.52 -10.80
N GLY A 226 -9.43 -5.87 -11.63
CA GLY A 226 -9.97 -4.96 -12.64
C GLY A 226 -10.70 -3.74 -12.04
N LYS A 227 -11.64 -3.98 -11.12
CA LYS A 227 -12.67 -2.99 -10.74
C LYS A 227 -12.27 -2.00 -9.64
N HIS A 228 -11.39 -2.37 -8.70
CA HIS A 228 -11.18 -1.60 -7.47
C HIS A 228 -9.88 -0.78 -7.43
N TYR A 229 -8.97 -1.00 -8.38
CA TYR A 229 -7.71 -0.26 -8.46
C TYR A 229 -7.83 0.94 -9.40
N ALA A 230 -6.95 1.92 -9.21
CA ALA A 230 -6.92 3.11 -10.05
C ALA A 230 -6.73 2.72 -11.54
N GLY A 231 -7.23 3.58 -12.42
CA GLY A 231 -7.13 3.38 -13.87
C GLY A 231 -5.70 3.51 -14.38
N ARG A 232 -5.46 3.01 -15.60
CA ARG A 232 -4.16 3.05 -16.30
C ARG A 232 -3.52 4.44 -16.26
N SER A 233 -4.31 5.49 -16.51
CA SER A 233 -3.87 6.90 -16.53
C SER A 233 -3.40 7.45 -15.18
N LYS A 234 -3.56 6.68 -14.09
CA LYS A 234 -3.12 7.04 -12.74
C LYS A 234 -1.89 6.24 -12.30
N GLY A 235 -1.40 5.34 -13.14
CA GLY A 235 -0.12 4.67 -12.94
C GLY A 235 1.03 5.64 -13.11
N TRP A 236 2.19 5.25 -12.64
CA TRP A 236 3.43 5.90 -13.06
C TRP A 236 3.83 5.38 -14.45
N THR A 237 5.03 5.76 -14.90
CA THR A 237 5.60 5.32 -16.17
C THR A 237 5.84 3.80 -16.18
N ALA A 238 5.80 3.18 -17.36
CA ALA A 238 5.86 1.71 -17.50
C ALA A 238 7.18 1.11 -17.00
N ASP A 239 8.28 1.86 -17.11
CA ASP A 239 9.59 1.56 -16.51
C ASP A 239 9.54 1.35 -14.98
N CYS A 240 8.53 1.91 -14.30
CA CYS A 240 8.34 1.72 -12.87
C CYS A 240 7.68 0.37 -12.52
N ALA A 241 7.18 -0.38 -13.51
CA ALA A 241 6.70 -1.74 -13.36
C ALA A 241 7.89 -2.72 -13.35
N PHE A 242 8.74 -2.58 -12.33
CA PHE A 242 10.00 -3.31 -12.15
C PHE A 242 9.83 -4.82 -11.93
N VAL A 243 8.62 -5.36 -12.01
CA VAL A 243 8.29 -6.68 -11.47
C VAL A 243 7.62 -7.56 -12.50
N ALA A 244 8.39 -8.47 -13.07
CA ALA A 244 7.81 -9.65 -13.68
C ALA A 244 7.30 -10.57 -12.56
N PRO A 245 6.13 -11.24 -12.74
CA PRO A 245 5.85 -12.39 -11.90
C PRO A 245 7.01 -13.38 -12.08
N ALA A 246 7.55 -13.91 -10.98
CA ALA A 246 8.44 -15.05 -11.09
C ALA A 246 7.72 -16.14 -11.90
N GLU A 247 8.45 -16.98 -12.64
CA GLU A 247 7.89 -18.18 -13.26
C GLU A 247 7.31 -19.04 -12.15
N VAL A 248 6.04 -18.82 -11.84
CA VAL A 248 5.28 -19.68 -10.97
C VAL A 248 4.59 -20.65 -11.91
N PRO A 249 4.78 -21.98 -11.76
CA PRO A 249 4.01 -22.94 -12.53
C PRO A 249 2.56 -22.51 -12.50
N ALA A 250 1.95 -22.41 -13.69
CA ALA A 250 0.62 -21.83 -13.88
C ALA A 250 -0.31 -22.44 -12.83
N ILE A 251 -0.59 -21.70 -11.76
CA ILE A 251 -1.61 -22.09 -10.83
C ILE A 251 -2.86 -21.95 -11.67
N VAL A 252 -3.49 -23.09 -11.97
CA VAL A 252 -4.87 -23.14 -12.46
C VAL A 252 -5.62 -22.24 -11.49
N ALA A 253 -5.87 -21.00 -11.90
CA ALA A 253 -6.64 -20.08 -11.11
C ALA A 253 -7.96 -20.81 -10.96
N ASP A 254 -8.23 -21.33 -9.78
CA ASP A 254 -9.34 -22.21 -9.55
C ASP A 254 -10.61 -21.38 -9.76
N GLU A 255 -11.07 -21.34 -11.00
CA GLU A 255 -12.29 -20.63 -11.39
C GLU A 255 -13.48 -21.21 -10.62
N ALA A 256 -13.35 -22.44 -10.10
CA ALA A 256 -14.32 -23.13 -9.26
C ALA A 256 -14.30 -22.71 -7.78
N ALA A 257 -13.28 -21.99 -7.28
CA ALA A 257 -13.19 -21.62 -5.85
C ALA A 257 -13.99 -20.37 -5.46
N MET A 258 -14.87 -19.87 -6.34
CA MET A 258 -15.92 -18.94 -5.95
C MET A 258 -17.18 -19.75 -5.60
N PRO A 259 -17.74 -19.66 -4.38
CA PRO A 259 -19.16 -19.96 -4.23
C PRO A 259 -19.89 -18.94 -5.10
N THR A 260 -20.32 -19.37 -6.29
CA THR A 260 -21.30 -18.64 -7.06
C THR A 260 -22.56 -18.67 -6.22
N ASN A 261 -22.85 -17.56 -5.54
CA ASN A 261 -24.21 -17.25 -5.14
C ASN A 261 -25.00 -17.01 -6.43
N THR A 262 -25.33 -18.10 -7.13
CA THR A 262 -26.29 -18.11 -8.22
C THR A 262 -27.65 -18.22 -7.55
N GLU A 263 -28.11 -17.11 -6.97
CA GLU A 263 -29.55 -16.94 -6.80
C GLU A 263 -30.14 -16.77 -8.21
N SER A 264 -31.18 -17.54 -8.47
CA SER A 264 -31.87 -17.68 -9.74
C SER A 264 -32.16 -16.33 -10.42
N PRO A 265 -32.00 -16.21 -11.74
CA PRO A 265 -32.47 -15.04 -12.45
C PRO A 265 -33.99 -15.02 -12.38
N VAL A 266 -34.55 -13.97 -11.77
CA VAL A 266 -35.94 -13.58 -12.01
C VAL A 266 -36.04 -13.23 -13.50
N GLU A 267 -36.87 -13.99 -14.22
CA GLU A 267 -37.21 -13.73 -15.62
C GLU A 267 -37.70 -12.29 -15.79
N ALA A 268 -36.93 -11.50 -16.54
CA ALA A 268 -37.39 -10.23 -17.08
C ALA A 268 -37.94 -10.46 -18.48
N THR A 269 -39.23 -10.19 -18.65
CA THR A 269 -39.99 -10.24 -19.89
C THR A 269 -39.37 -9.36 -20.99
N PRO A 270 -39.31 -9.80 -22.26
CA PRO A 270 -38.69 -9.02 -23.32
C PRO A 270 -39.66 -7.98 -23.90
N THR A 271 -39.16 -6.77 -24.15
CA THR A 271 -39.82 -5.80 -25.03
C THR A 271 -38.94 -5.49 -26.22
N ASN A 272 -39.52 -5.81 -27.39
CA ASN A 272 -39.21 -5.50 -28.78
C ASN A 272 -38.03 -4.60 -29.17
N GLU A 273 -37.31 -5.16 -30.14
CA GLU A 273 -36.38 -4.53 -31.08
C GLU A 273 -37.05 -3.46 -31.96
N VAL A 274 -36.28 -2.41 -32.28
CA VAL A 274 -36.40 -1.69 -33.55
C VAL A 274 -35.00 -1.49 -34.12
N HIS A 275 -34.78 -2.12 -35.27
CA HIS A 275 -33.64 -1.98 -36.18
C HIS A 275 -33.57 -0.59 -36.83
N ALA A 276 -32.35 -0.08 -37.09
CA ALA A 276 -31.82 0.36 -38.40
C ALA A 276 -30.51 1.19 -38.19
N PRO A 277 -29.79 1.62 -39.26
CA PRO A 277 -28.72 0.87 -39.90
C PRO A 277 -27.32 1.55 -39.80
N MET A 278 -26.27 0.75 -39.97
CA MET A 278 -24.87 1.19 -40.08
C MET A 278 -24.56 1.75 -41.48
N PRO A 279 -23.60 2.70 -41.58
CA PRO A 279 -22.75 2.80 -42.77
C PRO A 279 -21.27 2.56 -42.46
N SER A 280 -20.60 2.19 -43.53
CA SER A 280 -19.31 1.52 -43.67
C SER A 280 -18.06 2.41 -43.69
N LEU A 281 -16.93 1.76 -43.38
CA LEU A 281 -15.59 1.88 -43.98
C LEU A 281 -14.91 3.26 -44.14
N GLY A 282 -13.72 3.36 -43.54
CA GLY A 282 -12.66 4.30 -43.92
C GLY A 282 -11.33 3.90 -43.28
N SER A 283 -10.47 3.25 -44.06
CA SER A 283 -9.08 2.92 -43.72
C SER A 283 -8.16 4.10 -44.03
N THR A 284 -7.25 4.45 -43.11
CA THR A 284 -5.99 5.12 -43.46
C THR A 284 -4.86 4.60 -42.57
N SER A 285 -3.80 4.16 -43.24
CA SER A 285 -2.51 3.75 -42.72
C SER A 285 -1.57 4.95 -42.61
N GLU A 286 -0.78 5.06 -41.54
CA GLU A 286 0.48 5.80 -41.53
C GLU A 286 1.52 5.07 -40.66
N PRO A 287 2.80 5.01 -41.10
CA PRO A 287 3.88 4.38 -40.36
C PRO A 287 4.64 5.41 -39.52
N ASN A 288 5.06 5.04 -38.31
CA ASN A 288 6.06 5.82 -37.58
C ASN A 288 7.12 4.88 -36.99
N ASN A 289 8.32 4.98 -37.57
CA ASN A 289 9.59 4.59 -36.97
C ASN A 289 9.85 5.48 -35.73
N PRO A 290 10.57 4.94 -34.73
CA PRO A 290 11.67 5.72 -34.19
C PRO A 290 12.93 4.87 -34.05
N THR A 291 13.97 5.30 -34.76
CA THR A 291 15.37 5.02 -34.46
C THR A 291 15.89 6.00 -33.40
N ALA A 292 16.78 5.50 -32.54
CA ALA A 292 17.80 6.25 -31.79
C ALA A 292 17.35 7.13 -30.61
N GLU A 293 16.64 6.56 -29.64
CA GLU A 293 16.38 7.22 -28.34
C GLU A 293 16.69 6.30 -27.12
N GLU A 294 17.48 5.24 -27.31
CA GLU A 294 17.79 4.25 -26.25
C GLU A 294 19.14 4.47 -25.55
N ALA A 295 19.99 5.38 -26.05
CA ALA A 295 21.30 5.66 -25.45
C ALA A 295 21.28 6.73 -24.33
N GLU A 296 20.22 7.54 -24.23
CA GLU A 296 20.07 8.56 -23.16
C GLU A 296 19.17 8.11 -21.99
N ARG A 297 18.54 6.94 -22.09
CA ARG A 297 17.57 6.44 -21.08
C ARG A 297 18.23 5.85 -19.83
N SER A 298 19.53 5.60 -19.85
CA SER A 298 20.27 4.99 -18.73
C SER A 298 20.75 6.00 -17.69
N THR A 299 20.89 7.29 -18.03
CA THR A 299 21.65 8.26 -17.20
C THR A 299 20.82 8.99 -16.15
N ALA A 300 19.48 9.05 -16.27
CA ALA A 300 18.64 9.80 -15.34
C ALA A 300 18.38 9.06 -14.00
N TRP A 301 18.48 7.73 -14.00
CA TRP A 301 18.19 6.90 -12.83
C TRP A 301 19.40 6.69 -11.93
N ASP A 302 20.60 6.59 -12.51
CA ASP A 302 21.86 6.55 -11.75
C ASP A 302 22.01 7.79 -10.88
N ILE A 303 21.60 8.98 -11.36
CA ILE A 303 21.65 10.22 -10.59
C ILE A 303 20.63 10.20 -9.42
N PHE A 304 19.47 9.58 -9.58
CA PHE A 304 18.46 9.48 -8.51
C PHE A 304 18.81 8.46 -7.42
N PHE A 305 19.57 7.41 -7.77
CA PHE A 305 20.01 6.36 -6.84
C PHE A 305 21.40 6.60 -6.24
N GLU A 306 22.39 7.05 -7.02
CA GLU A 306 23.75 7.32 -6.53
C GLU A 306 23.84 8.58 -5.66
N ALA A 307 23.05 9.62 -5.94
CA ALA A 307 23.05 10.84 -5.11
C ALA A 307 22.57 10.61 -3.67
N PHE A 308 22.02 9.42 -3.37
CA PHE A 308 21.42 9.11 -2.07
C PHE A 308 21.77 7.71 -1.56
N LEU A 309 23.00 7.24 -1.83
CA LEU A 309 23.63 6.26 -0.96
C LEU A 309 23.57 6.82 0.46
N LEU A 310 22.77 6.18 1.33
CA LEU A 310 22.65 6.60 2.73
C LEU A 310 24.07 6.62 3.31
N PRO A 311 24.52 7.74 3.93
CA PRO A 311 25.79 7.74 4.61
C PRO A 311 25.78 6.59 5.61
N THR A 312 26.81 5.75 5.55
CA THR A 312 27.01 4.69 6.54
C THR A 312 27.02 5.39 7.90
N PRO A 313 26.15 5.02 8.85
CA PRO A 313 26.17 5.67 10.15
C PRO A 313 27.57 5.53 10.72
N PRO A 314 28.18 6.60 11.26
CA PRO A 314 29.51 6.51 11.85
C PRO A 314 29.46 5.41 12.91
N GLN A 315 30.24 4.35 12.68
CA GLN A 315 30.42 3.33 13.69
C GLN A 315 31.06 4.03 14.88
N THR A 316 30.29 4.21 15.95
CA THR A 316 30.80 4.76 17.19
C THR A 316 31.81 3.74 17.70
N PRO A 317 33.12 4.06 17.77
CA PRO A 317 34.05 3.15 18.38
C PRO A 317 33.59 2.94 19.83
N LYS A 318 33.42 1.68 20.24
CA LYS A 318 33.23 1.32 21.64
C LYS A 318 34.53 1.64 22.38
N GLY A 319 34.70 2.92 22.72
CA GLY A 319 35.81 3.44 23.49
C GLY A 319 35.55 3.26 24.97
N ASN A 320 36.46 2.53 25.62
CA ASN A 320 36.54 2.34 27.05
C ASN A 320 36.42 3.67 27.80
N ALA A 321 35.55 3.70 28.80
CA ALA A 321 35.47 4.78 29.76
C ALA A 321 36.72 4.78 30.65
N LEU A 322 37.55 5.82 30.51
CA LEU A 322 38.54 6.21 31.52
C LEU A 322 38.52 7.74 31.68
N ARG A 323 38.31 8.15 32.94
CA ARG A 323 38.22 9.52 33.45
C ARG A 323 39.50 10.33 33.18
N GLY A 324 39.34 11.66 33.06
CA GLY A 324 40.45 12.58 33.39
C GLY A 324 40.27 14.05 32.99
N LEU A 325 39.85 14.88 33.96
CA LEU A 325 40.32 16.25 34.30
C LEU A 325 40.34 17.44 33.30
N ARG A 326 39.62 18.48 33.74
CA ARG A 326 39.69 19.96 33.59
C ARG A 326 40.95 20.62 32.99
N HIS A 327 40.74 21.64 32.14
CA HIS A 327 41.13 23.09 32.21
C HIS A 327 40.75 23.73 30.85
N GLY A 328 39.94 24.80 30.75
CA GLY A 328 40.34 26.22 30.82
C GLY A 328 40.17 26.90 29.43
N PRO A 329 39.77 28.19 29.31
CA PRO A 329 39.16 28.75 28.09
C PRO A 329 40.11 29.63 27.24
N ALA A 330 39.87 29.72 25.92
CA ALA A 330 40.38 30.80 25.05
C ALA A 330 39.51 30.96 23.79
N HIS A 331 39.27 32.23 23.40
CA HIS A 331 38.45 32.72 22.29
C HIS A 331 39.17 32.66 20.90
N PRO A 332 38.76 33.43 19.86
CA PRO A 332 38.04 32.93 18.70
C PRO A 332 38.87 33.05 17.41
N MET A 333 38.57 32.26 16.38
CA MET A 333 39.08 32.50 15.04
C MET A 333 37.94 32.48 14.03
N SER A 334 37.74 33.68 13.47
CA SER A 334 37.00 33.96 12.25
C SER A 334 37.63 33.22 11.07
N SER A 335 36.82 32.54 10.27
CA SER A 335 37.15 32.32 8.86
C SER A 335 35.87 32.40 8.03
N SER A 336 35.75 33.52 7.33
CA SER A 336 34.81 33.78 6.24
C SER A 336 35.05 32.82 5.08
N LEU A 337 34.02 32.09 4.68
CA LEU A 337 33.90 31.52 3.34
C LEU A 337 32.47 31.80 2.88
N ASP A 338 32.35 32.85 2.08
CA ASP A 338 31.15 33.19 1.34
C ASP A 338 30.90 32.12 0.28
N PHE A 339 29.81 31.39 0.44
CA PHE A 339 29.16 30.65 -0.64
C PHE A 339 27.79 31.27 -0.84
N ASP A 340 27.62 31.93 -1.99
CA ASP A 340 26.34 32.44 -2.48
C ASP A 340 25.40 31.25 -2.73
N LEU A 341 24.60 30.93 -1.71
CA LEU A 341 23.48 30.02 -1.79
C LEU A 341 22.24 30.83 -2.19
N MET A 342 21.79 30.62 -3.42
CA MET A 342 20.46 30.99 -3.89
C MET A 342 19.42 30.59 -2.84
N GLY A 343 18.77 31.60 -2.26
CA GLY A 343 17.92 31.48 -1.08
C GLY A 343 16.74 30.53 -1.27
N ILE A 344 16.79 29.39 -0.58
CA ILE A 344 15.60 28.63 -0.18
C ILE A 344 15.18 29.20 1.17
N PRO A 345 13.90 29.60 1.37
CA PRO A 345 13.48 30.30 2.57
C PRO A 345 13.75 29.46 3.82
N ALA A 346 14.68 29.96 4.64
CA ALA A 346 15.02 29.42 5.94
C ALA A 346 13.86 29.63 6.93
N HIS A 347 13.51 28.56 7.64
CA HIS A 347 12.79 28.56 8.91
C HIS A 347 11.50 29.39 8.97
N ALA A 348 10.41 28.79 8.47
CA ALA A 348 9.13 29.02 9.12
C ALA A 348 9.13 28.26 10.45
N ASP A 349 9.21 29.01 11.55
CA ASP A 349 8.86 28.57 12.90
C ASP A 349 7.40 28.08 12.90
N LEU A 350 7.20 26.82 12.55
CA LEU A 350 5.88 26.21 12.44
C LEU A 350 5.60 25.41 13.70
N ARG A 351 4.94 26.10 14.63
CA ARG A 351 4.21 25.59 15.79
C ARG A 351 3.56 24.24 15.46
N GLU A 352 3.89 23.20 16.22
CA GLU A 352 3.21 21.91 16.10
C GLU A 352 1.70 22.14 16.29
N PRO A 353 0.83 21.68 15.38
CA PRO A 353 -0.61 21.78 15.60
C PRO A 353 -0.99 20.99 16.85
N ASP A 354 -1.78 21.62 17.72
CA ASP A 354 -2.20 21.07 19.01
C ASP A 354 -2.75 19.64 18.87
N ALA A 355 -2.32 18.76 19.78
CA ALA A 355 -2.69 17.35 19.81
C ALA A 355 -4.20 17.09 20.06
N ALA A 356 -4.98 18.14 20.32
CA ALA A 356 -6.38 18.06 20.73
C ALA A 356 -7.34 17.63 19.60
N ASP A 357 -7.00 17.86 18.32
CA ASP A 357 -7.93 17.59 17.20
C ASP A 357 -7.89 16.14 16.66
N ILE A 358 -7.19 15.20 17.32
CA ILE A 358 -6.97 13.83 16.80
C ILE A 358 -7.54 12.73 17.73
N LEU A 359 -8.23 13.09 18.83
CA LEU A 359 -8.63 12.12 19.85
C LEU A 359 -9.92 11.30 19.56
N GLU A 360 -10.59 11.47 18.41
CA GLU A 360 -11.87 10.76 18.16
C GLU A 360 -11.83 9.58 17.16
N GLU A 361 -10.67 9.21 16.60
CA GLU A 361 -10.64 8.44 15.34
C GLU A 361 -10.19 6.96 15.40
N ASP A 362 -10.11 6.31 16.56
CA ASP A 362 -9.47 4.98 16.65
C ASP A 362 -10.36 3.86 17.21
N ALA A 363 -10.89 3.04 16.29
CA ALA A 363 -11.43 1.72 16.61
C ALA A 363 -11.23 0.73 15.44
N GLY A 364 -9.99 0.21 15.34
CA GLY A 364 -9.75 -1.22 15.14
C GLY A 364 -9.56 -1.73 13.71
N LEU A 365 -8.30 -1.93 13.34
CA LEU A 365 -7.85 -3.12 12.62
C LEU A 365 -7.04 -3.93 13.63
N GLY A 366 -7.72 -4.72 14.46
CA GLY A 366 -7.05 -5.72 15.29
C GLY A 366 -6.91 -6.96 14.43
N MET A 367 -5.69 -7.23 13.96
CA MET A 367 -5.31 -8.49 13.34
C MET A 367 -4.25 -9.10 14.24
N SER A 368 -4.61 -10.18 14.93
CA SER A 368 -3.62 -11.07 15.54
C SER A 368 -2.85 -11.74 14.41
N PHE A 369 -1.57 -11.43 14.27
CA PHE A 369 -0.63 -12.09 13.34
C PHE A 369 0.05 -13.26 14.01
#